data_AF-A0A1W1H6R1-F1
#
_entry.id   AF-A0A1W1H6R1-F1
#
_cell.length_a   1.000
_cell.length_b   1.000
_cell.length_c   1.000
_cell.angle_alpha   90.00
_cell.angle_beta   90.00
_cell.angle_gamma   90.00
#
_symmetry.space_group_name_H-M   'P 1'
#
loop_
_entity.id
_entity.type
_entity.pdbx_description
1 polymer ?
#
loop_
_entity_poly.entity_id
_entity_poly.type
_entity_poly.pdbx_seq_one_letter_code
_entity_poly.pdbx_strand_id
1 'polypeptide(L)' 'MLKKECDRNIQKTLELADDMIQLAYKGNDERLDSSCGVLYGTLLDAGFKLRQLATLEKEAHIKKGWWK' A
#
# COMPACT_ATOMS: atom_id res chain seq x y z
N MET A 1 -5.63 12.80 21.18
CA MET A 1 -6.33 11.97 20.17
C MET A 1 -5.35 11.14 19.31
N LEU A 2 -4.25 10.62 19.88
CA LEU A 2 -3.18 9.95 19.11
C LEU A 2 -3.63 8.69 18.35
N LYS A 3 -4.58 7.92 18.90
CA LYS A 3 -5.09 6.71 18.24
C LYS A 3 -5.81 6.99 16.92
N LYS A 4 -6.62 8.06 16.85
CA LYS A 4 -7.32 8.46 15.62
C LYS A 4 -6.34 8.87 14.51
N GLU A 5 -5.25 9.55 14.85
CA GLU A 5 -4.25 9.94 13.86
C GLU A 5 -3.43 8.74 13.37
N CYS A 6 -3.18 7.75 14.23
CA CYS A 6 -2.57 6.48 13.80
C CYS A 6 -3.48 5.71 12.82
N ASP A 7 -4.78 5.57 13.14
CA ASP A 7 -5.76 4.91 12.26
C ASP A 7 -5.82 5.59 10.87
N ARG A 8 -5.80 6.92 10.85
CA ARG A 8 -5.74 7.71 9.60
C ARG A 8 -4.48 7.44 8.79
N ASN A 9 -3.33 7.31 9.44
CA ASN A 9 -2.08 7.00 8.75
C ASN A 9 -2.09 5.58 8.20
N ILE A 10 -2.65 4.60 8.92
CA ILE A 10 -2.83 3.23 8.42
C ILE A 10 -3.76 3.24 7.19
N GLN A 11 -4.87 3.97 7.25
CA GLN A 11 -5.81 4.09 6.14
C GLN A 11 -5.16 4.75 4.91
N LYS A 12 -4.41 5.85 5.09
CA LYS A 12 -3.63 6.47 4.00
C LYS A 12 -2.56 5.56 3.43
N THR A 13 -1.98 4.69 4.26
CA THR A 13 -0.98 3.71 3.81
C THR A 13 -1.62 2.63 2.91
N LEU A 14 -2.85 2.21 3.22
CA LEU A 14 -3.62 1.30 2.36
C LEU A 14 -3.92 1.97 1.00
N GLU A 15 -4.38 3.22 1.03
CA GLU A 15 -4.66 4.01 -0.19
C GLU A 15 -3.40 4.16 -1.05
N LEU A 16 -2.27 4.53 -0.43
CA LEU A 16 -0.98 4.63 -1.13
C LEU A 16 -0.55 3.28 -1.73
N ALA A 17 -0.74 2.17 -1.01
CA ALA A 17 -0.39 0.86 -1.49
C ALA A 17 -1.24 0.45 -2.71
N ASP A 18 -2.53 0.78 -2.73
CA ASP A 18 -3.38 0.56 -3.89
C ASP A 18 -2.98 1.46 -5.07
N ASP A 19 -2.64 2.73 -4.83
CA ASP A 19 -2.11 3.63 -5.86
C ASP A 19 -0.80 3.11 -6.47
N MET A 20 0.11 2.58 -5.64
CA MET A 20 1.36 1.94 -6.10
C MET A 20 1.07 0.75 -7.02
N ILE A 21 0.12 -0.11 -6.65
CA ILE A 21 -0.26 -1.28 -7.43
C ILE A 21 -0.87 -0.86 -8.78
N GLN A 22 -1.78 0.11 -8.79
CA GLN A 22 -2.40 0.60 -10.03
C GLN A 22 -1.37 1.26 -10.95
N LEU A 23 -0.47 2.08 -10.40
CA LEU A 23 0.60 2.70 -11.15
C LEU A 23 1.56 1.67 -11.73
N ALA A 24 1.88 0.62 -10.99
CA ALA A 24 2.73 -0.47 -11.47
C ALA A 24 2.09 -1.22 -12.64
N TYR A 25 0.79 -1.53 -12.57
CA TYR A 25 0.09 -2.16 -13.69
C TYR A 25 0.08 -1.27 -14.93
N LYS A 26 -0.30 0.00 -14.77
CA LYS A 26 -0.33 0.96 -15.87
C LYS A 26 1.05 1.14 -16.50
N GLY A 27 2.07 1.38 -15.68
CA GLY A 27 3.44 1.57 -16.16
C GLY A 27 3.98 0.33 -16.86
N ASN A 28 3.66 -0.87 -16.37
CA ASN A 28 4.07 -2.12 -17.00
C ASN A 28 3.41 -2.33 -18.37
N ASP A 29 2.18 -1.86 -18.58
CA ASP A 29 1.47 -1.87 -19.87
C ASP A 29 2.08 -0.84 -20.85
N GLU A 30 2.47 0.33 -20.34
CA GLU A 30 3.04 1.45 -21.11
C GLU A 30 4.57 1.37 -21.28
N ARG A 31 5.24 0.28 -20.85
CA ARG A 31 6.71 0.21 -20.76
C ARG A 31 7.40 0.26 -22.12
N LEU A 32 8.50 1.01 -22.21
CA LEU A 32 9.31 1.16 -23.43
C LEU A 32 10.46 0.15 -23.52
N ASP A 33 10.98 -0.31 -22.38
CA ASP A 33 12.07 -1.27 -22.32
C ASP A 33 12.00 -2.16 -21.07
N SER A 34 13.00 -3.04 -20.94
CA SER A 34 13.13 -3.96 -19.80
C SER A 34 13.44 -3.26 -18.47
N SER A 35 14.09 -2.10 -18.49
CA SER A 35 14.42 -1.33 -17.28
C SER A 35 13.17 -0.73 -16.63
N CYS A 36 12.22 -0.25 -17.45
CA CYS A 36 10.88 0.12 -17.00
C CYS A 36 10.17 -1.07 -16.34
N GLY A 37 10.31 -2.28 -16.90
CA GLY A 37 9.76 -3.51 -16.32
C GLY A 37 10.30 -3.79 -14.91
N VAL A 38 11.59 -3.59 -14.66
CA VAL A 38 12.20 -3.74 -13.33
C VAL A 38 11.62 -2.72 -12.33
N LEU A 39 11.46 -1.46 -12.76
CA LEU A 39 10.89 -0.40 -11.92
C LEU A 39 9.45 -0.73 -11.51
N TYR A 40 8.59 -1.07 -12.48
CA TYR A 40 7.18 -1.35 -12.19
C TYR A 40 6.98 -2.68 -11.47
N GLY A 41 7.80 -3.69 -11.73
CA GLY A 41 7.81 -4.92 -10.94
C GLY A 41 8.18 -4.68 -9.48
N THR A 42 9.18 -3.84 -9.23
CA THR A 42 9.58 -3.43 -7.88
C THR A 42 8.48 -2.64 -7.17
N LEU A 43 7.85 -1.70 -7.89
CA LEU A 43 6.72 -0.92 -7.38
C LEU A 43 5.54 -1.83 -7.00
N LEU A 44 5.25 -2.84 -7.83
CA LEU A 44 4.19 -3.82 -7.59
C LEU A 44 4.44 -4.64 -6.32
N ASP A 45 5.65 -5.20 -6.17
CA ASP A 45 6.02 -5.99 -4.99
C ASP A 45 5.94 -5.16 -3.71
N ALA A 46 6.50 -3.95 -3.74
CA ALA A 46 6.44 -3.02 -2.62
C ALA A 46 4.99 -2.64 -2.27
N GLY A 47 4.14 -2.40 -3.27
CA GLY A 47 2.72 -2.10 -3.08
C GLY A 47 1.97 -3.24 -2.38
N PHE A 48 2.11 -4.48 -2.85
CA PHE A 48 1.47 -5.63 -2.19
C PHE A 48 1.97 -5.86 -0.76
N LYS A 49 3.29 -5.76 -0.54
CA LYS A 49 3.89 -5.91 0.78
C LYS A 49 3.38 -4.84 1.75
N LEU A 50 3.32 -3.58 1.29
CA LEU A 50 2.82 -2.47 2.09
C LEU A 50 1.34 -2.66 2.45
N ARG A 51 0.53 -3.08 1.47
CA ARG A 51 -0.91 -3.35 1.68
C ARG A 51 -1.13 -4.44 2.71
N GLN A 52 -0.34 -5.52 2.66
CA GLN A 52 -0.41 -6.60 3.64
C GLN A 52 -0.09 -6.10 5.05
N LEU A 53 1.02 -5.37 5.21
CA LEU A 53 1.43 -4.84 6.52
C LEU A 53 0.40 -3.87 7.10
N ALA A 54 -0.11 -2.94 6.30
CA ALA A 54 -1.12 -1.97 6.75
C ALA A 54 -2.46 -2.65 7.10
N THR A 55 -2.84 -3.70 6.37
CA THR A 55 -4.03 -4.50 6.69
C THR A 55 -3.89 -5.21 8.03
N LEU A 56 -2.75 -5.85 8.28
CA LEU A 56 -2.48 -6.52 9.55
C LEU A 56 -2.51 -5.55 10.73
N GLU A 57 -1.96 -4.34 10.57
CA GLU A 57 -2.00 -3.32 11.62
C GLU A 57 -3.43 -2.80 11.87
N LYS A 58 -4.20 -2.56 10.80
CA LYS A 58 -5.63 -2.20 10.90
C LYS A 58 -6.41 -3.27 11.66
N GLU A 59 -6.22 -4.54 11.34
CA GLU A 59 -6.85 -5.65 12.06
C GLU A 59 -6.42 -5.71 13.53
N ALA A 60 -5.15 -5.46 13.84
CA ALA A 60 -4.67 -5.39 15.22
C ALA A 60 -5.34 -4.26 15.99
N HIS A 61 -5.53 -3.09 15.37
CA HIS A 61 -6.27 -1.97 15.95
C HIS A 61 -7.75 -2.29 16.18
N ILE A 62 -8.40 -2.96 15.24
CA ILE A 62 -9.80 -3.42 15.40
C ILE A 62 -9.92 -4.41 16.55
N LYS A 63 -9.04 -5.44 16.62
CA LYS A 63 -9.04 -6.46 17.68
C LYS A 63 -8.82 -5.86 19.07
N LYS A 64 -8.05 -4.78 19.17
CA LYS A 64 -7.79 -4.05 20.43
C LYS A 64 -8.89 -3.02 20.77
N GLY A 65 -9.90 -2.84 19.91
CA GLY A 65 -10.94 -1.81 20.05
C GLY A 65 -10.39 -0.39 19.94
N TRP A 66 -9.25 -0.20 19.27
CA TRP A 66 -8.60 1.10 19.10
C TRP A 66 -9.07 1.82 17.84
N TRP A 67 -9.49 1.06 16.84
CA TRP A 67 -9.98 1.59 15.57
C TRP A 67 -11.24 2.44 15.80
N LYS A 68 -11.18 3.73 15.44
CA LYS A 68 -12.26 4.70 15.68
C LYS A 68 -12.60 5.58 14.49
#